data_AF-A0A9E1YUK1-F1
#
_entry.id   AF-A0A9E1YUK1-F1
#
_cell.length_a   1.000
_cell.length_b   1.000
_cell.length_c   1.000
_cell.angle_alpha   90.00
_cell.angle_beta   90.00
_cell.angle_gamma   90.00
#
_symmetry.space_group_name_H-M   'P 1'
#
loop_
_entity.id
_entity.type
_entity.pdbx_description
1 polymer ?
#
loop_
_entity_poly.entity_id
_entity_poly.type
_entity_poly.pdbx_seq_one_letter_code
_entity_poly.pdbx_strand_id
1 'polypeptide(L)' 'VLATTNTPNDQLTAELAEDAIEVHAIGDTVSSRTASMALYEARKLAVTL' A
#
# COMPACT_ATOMS: atom_id res chain seq x y z
N VAL A 1 19.93 9.70 -15.74
CA VAL A 1 18.73 8.95 -15.34
C VAL A 1 18.61 9.06 -13.83
N LEU A 2 17.47 9.50 -13.29
CA LEU A 2 17.21 9.50 -11.85
C LEU A 2 16.35 8.26 -11.52
N ALA A 3 16.91 7.30 -10.80
CA ALA A 3 16.27 6.04 -10.42
C ALA A 3 16.11 5.92 -8.89
N THR A 4 15.75 7.03 -8.24
CA THR A 4 15.63 7.17 -6.78
C THR A 4 14.28 7.75 -6.36
N THR A 5 13.30 7.80 -7.27
CA THR A 5 12.02 8.51 -7.09
C THR A 5 10.91 7.61 -6.53
N ASN A 6 11.29 6.56 -5.82
CA ASN A 6 10.32 5.65 -5.23
C ASN A 6 9.76 6.33 -3.98
N THR A 7 8.60 6.98 -4.13
CA THR A 7 7.85 7.61 -3.05
C THR A 7 6.48 6.94 -2.99
N PRO A 8 6.03 6.50 -1.81
CA PRO A 8 4.68 5.96 -1.66
C PRO A 8 3.63 6.97 -2.09
N ASN A 9 2.64 6.52 -2.85
CA ASN A 9 1.47 7.32 -3.19
C ASN A 9 0.31 6.88 -2.28
N ASP A 10 0.16 7.57 -1.15
CA ASP A 10 -0.76 7.24 -0.05
C ASP A 10 -1.89 8.28 0.13
N GLN A 11 -2.04 9.21 -0.82
CA GLN A 11 -3.00 10.32 -0.69
C GLN A 11 -4.44 9.83 -0.50
N LEU A 12 -4.92 8.91 -1.35
CA LEU A 12 -6.29 8.39 -1.24
C LEU A 12 -6.51 7.63 0.08
N THR A 13 -5.52 6.86 0.52
CA THR A 13 -5.61 6.14 1.80
C THR A 13 -5.63 7.11 2.99
N ALA A 14 -4.94 8.25 2.90
CA ALA A 14 -4.99 9.29 3.91
C ALA A 14 -6.34 10.03 3.92
N GLU A 15 -6.90 10.33 2.75
CA GLU A 15 -8.22 10.97 2.62
C GLU A 15 -9.34 10.10 3.19
N LEU A 16 -9.30 8.79 2.95
CA LEU A 16 -10.31 7.85 3.44
C LEU A 16 -10.12 7.43 4.90
N ALA A 17 -9.05 7.86 5.57
CA ALA A 17 -8.79 7.50 6.97
C ALA A 17 -9.79 8.14 7.95
N GLU A 18 -10.46 9.21 7.54
CA GLU A 18 -11.49 9.91 8.33
C GLU A 18 -12.90 9.33 8.12
N ASP A 19 -13.08 8.45 7.13
CA ASP A 19 -14.37 7.84 6.82
C ASP A 19 -14.64 6.65 7.75
N ALA A 20 -15.93 6.39 8.03
CA ALA A 20 -16.36 5.23 8.81
C ALA A 20 -16.35 3.92 8.00
N ILE A 21 -15.40 3.78 7.07
CA ILE A 21 -15.28 2.65 6.15
C ILE A 21 -13.95 1.95 6.44
N GLU A 22 -13.96 0.62 6.43
CA GLU A 22 -12.73 -0.15 6.58
C GLU A 22 -11.89 -0.05 5.29
N VAL A 23 -10.66 0.48 5.44
CA VAL A 23 -9.72 0.67 4.35
C VAL A 23 -8.44 -0.10 4.65
N HIS A 24 -7.95 -0.87 3.67
CA HIS A 24 -6.68 -1.57 3.75
C HIS A 24 -5.72 -1.07 2.66
N ALA A 25 -4.50 -0.72 3.06
CA ALA A 25 -3.41 -0.35 2.17
C ALA A 25 -2.38 -1.48 2.08
N ILE A 26 -1.92 -1.82 0.87
CA ILE A 26 -0.91 -2.86 0.61
C ILE A 26 0.02 -2.46 -0.53
N GLY A 27 1.25 -2.95 -0.53
CA GLY A 27 2.24 -2.72 -1.58
C GLY A 27 2.92 -1.36 -1.52
N ASP A 28 3.25 -0.81 -2.69
CA ASP A 28 4.10 0.38 -2.78
C ASP A 28 3.48 1.67 -2.22
N THR A 29 2.15 1.71 -2.06
CA THR A 29 1.43 2.80 -1.35
C THR A 29 1.73 2.81 0.15
N VAL A 30 2.09 1.67 0.75
CA VAL A 30 2.54 1.58 2.15
C VAL A 30 4.04 1.87 2.23
N SER A 31 4.81 1.31 1.31
CA SER A 31 6.26 1.48 1.24
C SER A 31 6.77 0.99 -0.10
N SER A 32 7.42 1.87 -0.86
CA SER A 32 7.94 1.53 -2.19
C SER A 32 9.13 0.58 -2.09
N ARG A 33 8.90 -0.71 -2.39
CA ARG A 33 9.89 -1.79 -2.22
C ARG A 33 9.95 -2.63 -3.50
N THR A 34 9.88 -3.95 -3.35
CA THR A 34 9.92 -4.92 -4.46
C THR A 34 8.52 -5.46 -4.72
N ALA A 35 8.27 -5.90 -5.96
CA ALA A 35 7.01 -6.53 -6.35
C ALA A 35 6.63 -7.74 -5.48
N SER A 36 7.61 -8.49 -4.98
CA SER A 36 7.38 -9.62 -4.08
C SER A 36 6.72 -9.20 -2.76
N MET A 37 7.00 -7.99 -2.26
CA MET A 37 6.36 -7.48 -1.03
C MET A 37 4.89 -7.16 -1.26
N ALA A 38 4.53 -6.58 -2.40
CA ALA A 38 3.13 -6.34 -2.74
C ALA A 38 2.31 -7.64 -2.80
N LEU A 39 2.86 -8.70 -3.39
CA LEU A 39 2.22 -10.02 -3.44
C LEU A 39 2.09 -10.67 -2.06
N TYR A 40 3.15 -10.56 -1.24
CA TYR A 40 3.13 -11.09 0.13
C TYR A 40 2.06 -10.39 0.98
N GLU A 41 2.02 -9.06 0.95
CA GLU A 41 1.04 -8.25 1.69
C GLU A 41 -0.39 -8.53 1.23
N ALA A 42 -0.62 -8.64 -0.09
CA ALA A 42 -1.91 -9.03 -0.65
C ALA A 42 -2.38 -10.40 -0.15
N ARG A 43 -1.49 -11.40 -0.20
CA ARG A 43 -1.80 -12.77 0.27
C ARG A 43 -2.06 -12.80 1.77
N LYS A 44 -1.30 -12.04 2.55
CA LYS A 44 -1.48 -11.94 4.00
C LYS A 44 -2.88 -11.41 4.31
N LEU A 45 -3.27 -10.29 3.70
CA LEU A 45 -4.58 -9.68 3.91
C LEU A 45 -5.73 -10.62 3.49
N ALA A 46 -5.61 -11.26 2.33
CA ALA A 46 -6.63 -12.15 1.78
C ALA A 46 -6.91 -13.41 2.64
N VAL A 47 -5.98 -13.79 3.52
CA VAL A 47 -6.14 -14.96 4.42
C VAL A 47 -6.66 -14.54 5.80
N THR A 48 -6.53 -13.26 6.17
CA THR A 48 -6.97 -12.75 7.47
C THR A 48 -8.38 -12.19 7.48
N LEU A 49 -8.94 -11.90 6.30
CA LEU A 49 -10.35 -11.51 6.10
C LEU A 49 -11.24 -12.75 6.01
#